data_AF-A0AAD6XYQ1-F1
#
_entry.id   AF-A0AAD6XYQ1-F1
#
_cell.length_a   1.000
_cell.length_b   1.000
_cell.length_c   1.000
_cell.angle_alpha   90.00
_cell.angle_beta   90.00
_cell.angle_gamma   90.00
#
_symmetry.space_group_name_H-M   'P 1'
#
loop_
_entity.id
_entity.type
_entity.pdbx_description
1 polymer ?
#
loop_
_entity_poly.entity_id
_entity_poly.type
_entity_poly.pdbx_seq_one_letter_code
_entity_poly.pdbx_strand_id
1 'polypeptide(L)'
;MRKDMRWGPDDPTVWPQECVDNLLHLPSIPRSPRSHKEAIMFWEPEPSVLMHRDNRQSIVRGKGQLDPNRSSQVSLCANALLEAAKTLESTYSEGRQPPLLRILRLYLGNALERLMGLHDDWDALLLAVREVQRAWAELAGFVSYVQVYQRRLDDPDAYHPIPDDCVGAFTLNAKQAQHLFRAGLPFWYMRELNNFQDEAIFKVVEPSRVADYLELEAHKSSSATACIFTWEARLEIHRAEFNTQPRAPSMSVSSNSRVGPSTGPSNVARPDRKKQRQERSSKPYSRTPGNDESEKPKERVDEFRDKFLRVNSPRMAPSIPAWELGLRTVDRSHSPQLQLAHLYAFPEPGLIVSSPDDARVNQMLYHLHRFYDALVFRMKTPSVKGTVPRVSGQQWRELLYGNTLKPQSSGKMTKSQKISASIAPVLNSAFAACGTDLTGLPMRKEDAPPMAIAQAQELTWLLAEMNFRYELVAFDAAISRDHNEGECMACFAGDVLNPPICESRRGLAATDLQERLPHLLGFATIMKKWAVRRPCPTLIARAHEATTWRLNEIEELETQVARHYTQCFYDHSGRAAVVPLRL
;
A
#
# COMPACT_ATOMS: atom_id res chain seq x y z
N MET A 1 12.82 -8.88 -19.83
CA MET A 1 12.40 -9.83 -18.79
C MET A 1 11.88 -11.11 -19.44
N ARG A 2 12.12 -12.27 -18.82
CA ARG A 2 11.72 -13.59 -19.31
C ARG A 2 10.40 -14.04 -18.69
N LYS A 3 9.80 -15.10 -19.22
CA LYS A 3 8.48 -15.62 -18.80
C LYS A 3 8.42 -15.99 -17.32
N ASP A 4 9.52 -16.44 -16.74
CA ASP A 4 9.69 -16.77 -15.33
C ASP A 4 9.98 -15.56 -14.41
N MET A 5 9.88 -14.34 -14.98
CA MET A 5 10.22 -13.04 -14.37
C MET A 5 11.70 -12.87 -14.00
N ARG A 6 12.59 -13.72 -14.49
CA ARG A 6 14.04 -13.53 -14.39
C ARG A 6 14.57 -12.74 -15.58
N TRP A 7 15.87 -12.42 -15.55
CA TRP A 7 16.54 -11.75 -16.67
C TRP A 7 17.17 -12.73 -17.66
N GLY A 8 17.06 -14.03 -17.41
CA GLY A 8 17.61 -15.06 -18.29
C GLY A 8 19.15 -15.00 -18.30
N PRO A 9 19.81 -15.00 -19.47
CA PRO A 9 21.28 -15.04 -19.57
C PRO A 9 21.99 -13.89 -18.84
N ASP A 10 21.30 -12.77 -18.65
CA ASP A 10 21.88 -11.59 -18.01
C ASP A 10 21.69 -11.59 -16.48
N ASP A 11 21.13 -12.64 -15.88
CA ASP A 11 20.88 -12.70 -14.43
C ASP A 11 22.08 -13.35 -13.70
N PRO A 12 22.90 -12.58 -12.95
CA PRO A 12 24.09 -13.11 -12.27
C PRO A 12 23.76 -14.10 -11.15
N THR A 13 22.50 -14.14 -10.71
CA THR A 13 22.09 -15.01 -9.60
C THR A 13 21.83 -16.45 -10.01
N VAL A 14 21.70 -16.71 -11.31
CA VAL A 14 21.39 -18.03 -11.87
C VAL A 14 22.39 -18.48 -12.94
N TRP A 15 23.16 -17.56 -13.53
CA TRP A 15 24.09 -17.88 -14.60
C TRP A 15 25.44 -17.15 -14.45
N PRO A 16 26.58 -17.82 -14.71
CA PRO A 16 27.90 -17.18 -14.66
C PRO A 16 27.99 -15.94 -15.55
N GLN A 17 28.56 -14.86 -15.01
CA GLN A 17 28.80 -13.62 -15.74
C GLN A 17 30.30 -13.37 -15.93
N GLU A 18 30.62 -12.34 -16.71
CA GLU A 18 32.00 -11.89 -16.84
C GLU A 18 32.54 -11.41 -15.48
N CYS A 19 33.79 -11.78 -15.16
CA CYS A 19 34.46 -11.33 -13.96
C CYS A 19 34.79 -9.84 -14.06
N VAL A 20 34.17 -9.03 -13.20
CA VAL A 20 34.39 -7.58 -13.13
C VAL A 20 35.02 -7.22 -11.78
N ASP A 21 36.12 -6.47 -11.81
CA ASP A 21 36.94 -6.15 -10.62
C ASP A 21 36.15 -5.41 -9.52
N ASN A 22 35.16 -4.59 -9.91
CA ASN A 22 34.30 -3.87 -8.96
C ASN A 22 33.21 -4.75 -8.32
N LEU A 23 33.05 -6.00 -8.78
CA LEU A 23 31.93 -6.88 -8.47
C LEU A 23 32.37 -8.33 -8.21
N LEU A 24 33.56 -8.50 -7.61
CA LEU A 24 34.17 -9.82 -7.32
C LEU A 24 33.35 -10.72 -6.39
N HIS A 25 32.25 -10.23 -5.81
CA HIS A 25 31.32 -11.03 -5.04
C HIS A 25 30.33 -11.82 -5.89
N LEU A 26 30.06 -11.43 -7.14
CA LEU A 26 29.09 -12.14 -8.00
C LEU A 26 29.45 -13.61 -8.25
N PRO A 27 30.72 -13.99 -8.53
CA PRO A 27 31.09 -15.40 -8.69
C PRO A 27 30.80 -16.25 -7.44
N SER A 28 30.74 -15.62 -6.26
CA SER A 28 30.49 -16.29 -4.98
C SER A 28 29.02 -16.48 -4.63
N ILE A 29 28.10 -16.05 -5.50
CA ILE A 29 26.66 -16.25 -5.32
C ILE A 29 26.36 -17.76 -5.23
N PRO A 30 25.59 -18.20 -4.21
CA PRO A 30 25.27 -19.62 -4.04
C PRO A 30 24.45 -20.18 -5.20
N ARG A 31 24.69 -21.45 -5.56
CA ARG A 31 23.92 -22.19 -6.57
C ARG A 31 22.91 -23.14 -5.89
N SER A 32 21.83 -23.48 -6.59
CA SER A 32 20.85 -24.49 -6.15
C SER A 32 21.34 -25.93 -6.36
N PRO A 33 21.02 -26.91 -5.49
CA PRO A 33 20.35 -26.75 -4.19
C PRO A 33 21.38 -26.66 -3.04
N ARG A 34 21.38 -25.54 -2.31
CA ARG A 34 21.98 -25.46 -0.98
C ARG A 34 21.08 -26.12 0.07
N SER A 35 21.59 -26.16 1.32
CA SER A 35 20.96 -26.78 2.49
C SER A 35 19.43 -26.63 2.55
N HIS A 36 18.76 -27.59 3.20
CA HIS A 36 17.29 -27.61 3.30
C HIS A 36 16.67 -26.30 3.81
N LYS A 37 17.40 -25.48 4.60
CA LYS A 37 16.89 -24.20 5.13
C LYS A 37 16.86 -23.09 4.07
N GLU A 38 17.82 -23.07 3.15
CA GLU A 38 17.97 -22.04 2.12
C GLU A 38 17.29 -22.42 0.80
N ALA A 39 16.88 -23.69 0.66
CA ALA A 39 16.24 -24.22 -0.55
C ALA A 39 15.04 -23.39 -1.04
N ILE A 40 14.31 -22.72 -0.12
CA ILE A 40 13.19 -21.84 -0.48
C ILE A 40 13.61 -20.65 -1.38
N MET A 41 14.86 -20.20 -1.28
CA MET A 41 15.38 -19.10 -2.10
C MET A 41 15.72 -19.52 -3.54
N PHE A 42 15.76 -20.82 -3.79
CA PHE A 42 15.97 -21.40 -5.12
C PHE A 42 14.71 -22.06 -5.69
N TRP A 43 13.64 -22.09 -4.91
CA TRP A 43 12.37 -22.68 -5.30
C TRP A 43 11.75 -21.95 -6.50
N GLU A 44 11.06 -22.70 -7.36
CA GLU A 44 10.29 -22.16 -8.47
C GLU A 44 8.81 -22.11 -8.12
N PRO A 45 8.23 -20.90 -7.99
CA PRO A 45 6.82 -20.76 -7.68
C PRO A 45 5.92 -21.29 -8.79
N GLU A 46 4.91 -22.06 -8.40
CA GLU A 46 3.82 -22.48 -9.29
C GLU A 46 2.55 -21.69 -8.99
N PRO A 47 1.64 -21.47 -9.97
CA PRO A 47 0.40 -20.73 -9.75
C PRO A 47 -0.46 -21.26 -8.60
N SER A 48 -0.30 -22.53 -8.22
CA SER A 48 -0.97 -23.17 -7.09
C SER A 48 -0.66 -22.53 -5.73
N VAL A 49 0.45 -21.80 -5.59
CA VAL A 49 0.84 -21.11 -4.35
C VAL A 49 0.26 -19.70 -4.22
N LEU A 50 -0.41 -19.20 -5.26
CA LEU A 50 -1.19 -17.98 -5.17
C LEU A 50 -2.45 -18.30 -4.36
N MET A 51 -2.37 -18.05 -3.06
CA MET A 51 -3.53 -18.11 -2.20
C MET A 51 -4.33 -16.85 -2.43
N HIS A 52 -5.42 -16.96 -3.17
CA HIS A 52 -6.51 -16.02 -3.01
C HIS A 52 -6.85 -15.99 -1.52
N ARG A 53 -7.05 -14.80 -0.94
CA ARG A 53 -7.70 -14.72 0.38
C ARG A 53 -8.88 -15.68 0.32
N ASP A 54 -9.12 -16.44 1.38
CA ASP A 54 -10.22 -17.42 1.50
C ASP A 54 -11.63 -16.78 1.41
N ASN A 55 -11.70 -15.59 0.83
CA ASN A 55 -12.83 -15.05 0.14
C ASN A 55 -13.15 -15.88 -1.11
N ARG A 56 -13.77 -17.05 -0.90
CA ARG A 56 -14.77 -17.63 -1.85
C ARG A 56 -15.95 -16.68 -2.15
N GLN A 57 -15.81 -15.42 -1.75
CA GLN A 57 -16.77 -14.35 -1.68
C GLN A 57 -16.18 -13.05 -2.27
N SER A 58 -14.92 -12.96 -2.73
CA SER A 58 -14.49 -11.73 -3.40
C SER A 58 -15.06 -11.69 -4.82
N ILE A 59 -15.49 -10.53 -5.29
CA ILE A 59 -15.90 -10.38 -6.70
C ILE A 59 -14.70 -10.26 -7.65
N VAL A 60 -13.51 -9.98 -7.13
CA VAL A 60 -12.27 -9.87 -7.91
C VAL A 60 -11.63 -11.25 -7.96
N ARG A 61 -11.53 -11.83 -9.17
CA ARG A 61 -10.79 -13.07 -9.39
C ARG A 61 -9.36 -12.79 -9.84
N GLY A 62 -8.44 -13.67 -9.46
CA GLY A 62 -7.06 -13.66 -9.97
C GLY A 62 -6.07 -12.79 -9.18
N LYS A 63 -6.47 -12.19 -8.06
CA LYS A 63 -5.57 -11.48 -7.13
C LYS A 63 -5.42 -12.27 -5.84
N GLY A 64 -4.22 -12.37 -5.28
CA GLY A 64 -3.93 -13.20 -4.11
C GLY A 64 -2.62 -12.84 -3.44
N GLN A 65 -2.30 -13.57 -2.38
CA GLN A 65 -1.04 -13.49 -1.66
C GLN A 65 -0.25 -14.79 -1.84
N LEU A 66 1.03 -14.75 -1.50
CA LEU A 66 1.81 -15.97 -1.38
C LEU A 66 1.25 -16.84 -0.25
N ASP A 67 1.19 -18.15 -0.48
CA ASP A 67 0.87 -19.14 0.55
C ASP A 67 1.56 -18.82 1.90
N PRO A 68 0.85 -18.80 3.04
CA PRO A 68 1.42 -18.43 4.33
C PRO A 68 2.62 -19.27 4.77
N ASN A 69 2.67 -20.56 4.42
CA ASN A 69 3.81 -21.40 4.76
C ASN A 69 5.04 -21.00 3.92
N ARG A 70 4.85 -20.78 2.61
CA ARG A 70 5.90 -20.28 1.72
C ARG A 70 6.38 -18.88 2.13
N SER A 71 5.44 -17.97 2.41
CA SER A 71 5.72 -16.63 2.93
C SER A 71 6.56 -16.69 4.21
N SER A 72 6.21 -17.55 5.16
CA SER A 72 6.95 -17.73 6.41
C SER A 72 8.37 -18.28 6.17
N GLN A 73 8.53 -19.25 5.26
CA GLN A 73 9.83 -19.81 4.90
C GLN A 73 10.74 -18.76 4.24
N VAL A 74 10.22 -17.99 3.28
CA VAL A 74 10.94 -16.91 2.61
C VAL A 74 11.36 -15.85 3.63
N SER A 75 10.44 -15.43 4.50
CA SER A 75 10.70 -14.43 5.54
C SER A 75 11.76 -14.89 6.54
N LEU A 76 11.68 -16.12 7.03
CA LEU A 76 12.70 -16.69 7.94
C LEU A 76 14.09 -16.70 7.30
N CYS A 77 14.19 -17.17 6.06
CA CYS A 77 15.48 -17.26 5.36
C CYS A 77 16.06 -15.88 5.01
N ALA A 78 15.21 -14.91 4.62
CA ALA A 78 15.64 -13.55 4.34
C ALA A 78 16.10 -12.82 5.61
N ASN A 79 15.33 -12.91 6.70
CA ASN A 79 15.68 -12.28 7.98
C ASN A 79 16.96 -12.86 8.59
N ALA A 80 17.20 -14.17 8.46
CA ALA A 80 18.44 -14.78 8.91
C ALA A 80 19.67 -14.18 8.20
N LEU A 81 19.59 -13.95 6.89
CA LEU A 81 20.67 -13.31 6.13
C LEU A 81 20.81 -11.82 6.47
N LEU A 82 19.70 -11.09 6.67
CA LEU A 82 19.74 -9.69 7.09
C LEU A 82 20.46 -9.51 8.44
N GLU A 83 20.22 -10.41 9.40
CA GLU A 83 20.92 -10.40 10.70
C GLU A 83 22.39 -10.79 10.59
N ALA A 84 22.73 -11.77 9.74
CA ALA A 84 24.12 -12.12 9.45
C ALA A 84 24.87 -10.92 8.83
N ALA A 85 24.24 -10.23 7.89
CA ALA A 85 24.78 -9.03 7.25
C ALA A 85 24.91 -7.85 8.21
N LYS A 86 24.00 -7.74 9.20
CA LYS A 86 24.10 -6.78 10.31
C LYS A 86 25.26 -7.06 11.26
N THR A 87 25.46 -8.33 11.58
CA THR A 87 26.61 -8.75 12.38
C THR A 87 27.90 -8.43 11.64
N LEU A 88 27.97 -8.71 10.33
CA LEU A 88 29.12 -8.36 9.50
C LEU A 88 29.37 -6.85 9.47
N GLU A 89 28.31 -6.04 9.36
CA GLU A 89 28.41 -4.58 9.40
C GLU A 89 29.11 -4.07 10.67
N SER A 90 28.85 -4.70 11.82
CA SER A 90 29.48 -4.35 13.10
C SER A 90 30.98 -4.64 13.18
N THR A 91 31.51 -5.50 12.29
CA THR A 91 32.94 -5.82 12.24
C THR A 91 33.76 -4.73 11.54
N TYR A 92 33.10 -3.84 10.79
CA TYR A 92 33.76 -2.68 10.19
C TYR A 92 33.90 -1.56 11.24
N SER A 93 35.07 -0.93 11.30
CA SER A 93 35.32 0.22 12.17
C SER A 93 34.27 1.32 11.94
N GLU A 94 33.85 2.00 13.01
CA GLU A 94 32.86 3.08 12.97
C GLU A 94 33.18 4.07 11.83
N GLY A 95 32.35 4.06 10.78
CA GLY A 95 32.44 4.99 9.65
C GLY A 95 32.98 4.44 8.31
N ARG A 96 33.44 3.18 8.21
CA ARG A 96 33.91 2.58 6.93
C ARG A 96 33.08 1.40 6.45
N GLN A 97 31.76 1.51 6.50
CA GLN A 97 30.88 0.51 5.92
C GLN A 97 31.07 0.44 4.40
N PRO A 98 31.18 -0.76 3.79
CA PRO A 98 31.12 -0.87 2.34
C PRO A 98 29.77 -0.34 1.84
N PRO A 99 29.72 0.69 0.98
CA PRO A 99 28.45 1.26 0.50
C PRO A 99 27.52 0.20 -0.10
N LEU A 100 28.10 -0.82 -0.74
CA LEU A 100 27.36 -1.91 -1.36
C LEU A 100 26.63 -2.81 -0.34
N LEU A 101 27.24 -3.14 0.81
CA LEU A 101 26.60 -3.97 1.85
C LEU A 101 25.31 -3.34 2.34
N ARG A 102 25.35 -2.03 2.63
CA ARG A 102 24.20 -1.26 3.08
C ARG A 102 23.09 -1.24 2.02
N ILE A 103 23.47 -1.05 0.76
CA ILE A 103 22.53 -1.05 -0.38
C ILE A 103 21.86 -2.42 -0.54
N LEU A 104 22.62 -3.51 -0.54
CA LEU A 104 22.08 -4.86 -0.72
C LEU A 104 21.16 -5.27 0.43
N ARG A 105 21.48 -4.90 1.68
CA ARG A 105 20.60 -5.13 2.83
C ARG A 105 19.29 -4.36 2.73
N LEU A 106 19.37 -3.08 2.38
CA LEU A 106 18.18 -2.25 2.18
C LEU A 106 17.32 -2.83 1.04
N TYR A 107 17.96 -3.30 -0.04
CA TYR A 107 17.26 -3.90 -1.15
C TYR A 107 16.50 -5.16 -0.76
N LEU A 108 17.16 -6.11 -0.06
CA LEU A 108 16.50 -7.32 0.42
C LEU A 108 15.36 -7.00 1.41
N GLY A 109 15.58 -6.08 2.35
CA GLY A 109 14.56 -5.67 3.32
C GLY A 109 13.31 -5.13 2.63
N ASN A 110 13.48 -4.21 1.67
CA ASN A 110 12.38 -3.60 0.93
C ASN A 110 11.67 -4.60 0.01
N ALA A 111 12.42 -5.49 -0.66
CA ALA A 111 11.83 -6.53 -1.49
C ALA A 111 10.99 -7.50 -0.65
N LEU A 112 11.48 -7.87 0.55
CA LEU A 112 10.75 -8.74 1.46
C LEU A 112 9.48 -8.07 1.97
N GLU A 113 9.56 -6.83 2.44
CA GLU A 113 8.40 -6.06 2.90
C GLU A 113 7.33 -5.94 1.81
N ARG A 114 7.76 -5.66 0.57
CA ARG A 114 6.85 -5.61 -0.58
C ARG A 114 6.17 -6.95 -0.83
N LEU A 115 6.91 -8.06 -0.84
CA LEU A 115 6.33 -9.39 -1.02
C LEU A 115 5.31 -9.73 0.07
N MET A 116 5.58 -9.35 1.34
CA MET A 116 4.67 -9.60 2.45
C MET A 116 3.38 -8.74 2.38
N GLY A 117 3.48 -7.53 1.85
CA GLY A 117 2.33 -6.64 1.62
C GLY A 117 1.59 -6.88 0.30
N LEU A 118 2.17 -7.68 -0.62
CA LEU A 118 1.63 -7.81 -1.97
C LEU A 118 0.35 -8.64 -1.99
N HIS A 119 -0.67 -8.08 -2.64
CA HIS A 119 -1.95 -8.71 -2.90
C HIS A 119 -2.29 -8.41 -4.36
N ASP A 120 -1.81 -9.26 -5.26
CA ASP A 120 -1.88 -8.96 -6.68
C ASP A 120 -2.00 -10.22 -7.54
N ASP A 121 -1.93 -10.10 -8.86
CA ASP A 121 -1.99 -11.25 -9.75
C ASP A 121 -0.72 -12.10 -9.72
N TRP A 122 -0.79 -13.24 -10.41
CA TRP A 122 0.30 -14.20 -10.48
C TRP A 122 1.60 -13.57 -10.99
N ASP A 123 1.53 -12.74 -12.03
CA ASP A 123 2.71 -12.15 -12.66
C ASP A 123 3.40 -11.18 -11.68
N ALA A 124 2.63 -10.32 -11.02
CA ALA A 124 3.13 -9.42 -9.99
C ALA A 124 3.71 -10.18 -8.78
N LEU A 125 3.03 -11.24 -8.34
CA LEU A 125 3.51 -12.08 -7.23
C LEU A 125 4.82 -12.79 -7.59
N LEU A 126 4.87 -13.41 -8.77
CA LEU A 126 6.06 -14.10 -9.27
C LEU A 126 7.24 -13.14 -9.37
N LEU A 127 7.02 -11.93 -9.92
CA LEU A 127 8.05 -10.89 -9.98
C LEU A 127 8.57 -10.53 -8.58
N ALA A 128 7.69 -10.29 -7.60
CA ALA A 128 8.10 -9.96 -6.24
C ALA A 128 8.88 -11.09 -5.56
N VAL A 129 8.48 -12.36 -5.78
CA VAL A 129 9.25 -13.51 -5.29
C VAL A 129 10.64 -13.55 -5.95
N ARG A 130 10.73 -13.34 -7.28
CA ARG A 130 12.01 -13.30 -7.99
C ARG A 130 12.91 -12.15 -7.52
N GLU A 131 12.34 -10.99 -7.18
CA GLU A 131 13.08 -9.87 -6.59
C GLU A 131 13.69 -10.25 -5.23
N VAL A 132 12.92 -10.87 -4.34
CA VAL A 132 13.44 -11.33 -3.04
C VAL A 132 14.53 -12.37 -3.22
N GLN A 133 14.32 -13.36 -4.08
CA GLN A 133 15.32 -14.41 -4.36
C GLN A 133 16.61 -13.82 -4.90
N ARG A 134 16.53 -12.84 -5.82
CA ARG A 134 17.69 -12.17 -6.40
C ARG A 134 18.44 -11.33 -5.36
N ALA A 135 17.72 -10.49 -4.63
CA ALA A 135 18.29 -9.65 -3.57
C ALA A 135 18.97 -10.51 -2.48
N TRP A 136 18.35 -11.64 -2.13
CA TRP A 136 18.90 -12.59 -1.19
C TRP A 136 20.17 -13.25 -1.72
N ALA A 137 20.15 -13.75 -2.96
CA ALA A 137 21.29 -14.43 -3.57
C ALA A 137 22.52 -13.52 -3.70
N GLU A 138 22.32 -12.27 -4.11
CA GLU A 138 23.40 -11.29 -4.23
C GLU A 138 23.98 -10.90 -2.86
N LEU A 139 23.13 -10.63 -1.87
CA LEU A 139 23.59 -10.37 -0.51
C LEU A 139 24.32 -11.58 0.09
N ALA A 140 23.84 -12.81 -0.16
CA ALA A 140 24.47 -14.04 0.30
C ALA A 140 25.85 -14.22 -0.33
N GLY A 141 25.98 -13.93 -1.63
CA GLY A 141 27.25 -13.86 -2.34
C GLY A 141 28.18 -12.83 -1.70
N PHE A 142 27.70 -11.60 -1.47
CA PHE A 142 28.50 -10.54 -0.85
C PHE A 142 29.00 -10.92 0.56
N VAL A 143 28.12 -11.45 1.42
CA VAL A 143 28.50 -11.90 2.76
C VAL A 143 29.55 -13.01 2.68
N SER A 144 29.37 -13.99 1.80
CA SER A 144 30.32 -15.09 1.58
C SER A 144 31.66 -14.58 1.04
N TYR A 145 31.63 -13.61 0.12
CA TYR A 145 32.82 -12.95 -0.42
C TYR A 145 33.66 -12.33 0.69
N VAL A 146 33.07 -11.48 1.52
CA VAL A 146 33.81 -10.81 2.60
C VAL A 146 34.34 -11.81 3.63
N GLN A 147 33.52 -12.79 4.03
CA GLN A 147 33.86 -13.69 5.13
C GLN A 147 34.85 -14.79 4.73
N VAL A 148 34.78 -15.27 3.48
CA VAL A 148 35.51 -16.44 3.00
C VAL A 148 36.48 -16.06 1.89
N TYR A 149 35.96 -15.58 0.76
CA TYR A 149 36.75 -15.51 -0.48
C TYR A 149 37.76 -14.37 -0.49
N GLN A 150 37.44 -13.22 0.11
CA GLN A 150 38.39 -12.10 0.25
C GLN A 150 39.62 -12.54 1.05
N ARG A 151 39.43 -13.29 2.15
CA ARG A 151 40.55 -13.82 2.95
C ARG A 151 41.41 -14.80 2.16
N ARG A 152 40.79 -15.66 1.33
CA ARG A 152 41.52 -16.58 0.45
C ARG A 152 42.29 -15.86 -0.65
N LEU A 153 41.77 -14.74 -1.15
CA LEU A 153 42.45 -13.90 -2.14
C LEU A 153 43.65 -13.16 -1.54
N ASP A 154 43.53 -12.70 -0.30
CA ASP A 154 44.58 -11.98 0.42
C ASP A 154 45.71 -12.91 0.92
N ASP A 155 45.44 -14.23 1.03
CA ASP A 155 46.41 -15.23 1.46
C ASP A 155 47.31 -15.68 0.28
N PRO A 156 48.62 -15.38 0.30
CA PRO A 156 49.57 -15.76 -0.74
C PRO A 156 49.70 -17.27 -0.94
N ASP A 157 49.39 -18.08 0.08
CA ASP A 157 49.58 -19.53 0.09
C ASP A 157 48.25 -20.32 -0.03
N ALA A 158 47.11 -19.63 -0.13
CA ALA A 158 45.80 -20.28 -0.27
C ALA A 158 45.73 -21.16 -1.53
N TYR A 159 45.40 -22.43 -1.32
CA TYR A 159 45.18 -23.41 -2.38
C TYR A 159 43.92 -24.24 -2.10
N HIS A 160 42.96 -24.14 -3.02
CA HIS A 160 41.67 -24.83 -2.93
C HIS A 160 41.46 -25.68 -4.19
N PRO A 161 41.81 -26.97 -4.17
CA PRO A 161 41.81 -27.82 -5.37
C PRO A 161 40.41 -28.15 -5.90
N ILE A 162 39.39 -28.03 -5.04
CA ILE A 162 38.00 -28.32 -5.37
C ILE A 162 37.24 -26.97 -5.32
N PRO A 163 36.65 -26.54 -6.45
CA PRO A 163 35.83 -25.33 -6.46
C PRO A 163 34.60 -25.47 -5.55
N ASP A 164 34.24 -24.37 -4.88
CA ASP A 164 33.04 -24.28 -4.06
C ASP A 164 31.76 -24.29 -4.92
N ASP A 165 30.64 -24.69 -4.32
CA ASP A 165 29.33 -24.74 -5.00
C ASP A 165 28.68 -23.35 -5.05
N CYS A 166 29.13 -22.57 -6.02
CA CYS A 166 28.61 -21.24 -6.35
C CYS A 166 28.53 -21.04 -7.88
N VAL A 167 27.91 -19.94 -8.29
CA VAL A 167 27.64 -19.65 -9.71
C VAL A 167 28.95 -19.59 -10.51
N GLY A 168 29.97 -18.92 -9.99
CA GLY A 168 31.24 -18.71 -10.68
C GLY A 168 31.20 -17.60 -11.73
N ALA A 169 32.27 -17.45 -12.50
CA ALA A 169 32.37 -16.41 -13.53
C ALA A 169 33.26 -16.83 -14.70
N PHE A 170 33.04 -16.24 -15.87
CA PHE A 170 33.96 -16.36 -17.00
C PHE A 170 34.87 -15.14 -17.10
N THR A 171 36.07 -15.32 -17.67
CA THR A 171 37.01 -14.21 -17.86
C THR A 171 37.91 -14.46 -19.06
N LEU A 172 38.36 -13.38 -19.70
CA LEU A 172 39.41 -13.37 -20.72
C LEU A 172 40.79 -12.98 -20.13
N ASN A 173 40.84 -12.64 -18.84
CA ASN A 173 42.03 -12.14 -18.15
C ASN A 173 42.66 -13.24 -17.29
N ALA A 174 43.90 -13.63 -17.62
CA ALA A 174 44.66 -14.64 -16.90
C ALA A 174 44.84 -14.32 -15.41
N LYS A 175 45.00 -13.03 -15.06
CA LYS A 175 45.15 -12.60 -13.66
C LYS A 175 43.86 -12.84 -12.86
N GLN A 176 42.71 -12.50 -13.44
CA GLN A 176 41.41 -12.77 -12.81
C GLN A 176 41.15 -14.27 -12.68
N ALA A 177 41.48 -15.05 -13.70
CA ALA A 177 41.39 -16.51 -13.66
C ALA A 177 42.23 -17.09 -12.50
N GLN A 178 43.46 -16.60 -12.32
CA GLN A 178 44.32 -17.01 -11.22
C GLN A 178 43.76 -16.60 -9.85
N HIS A 179 43.18 -15.40 -9.74
CA HIS A 179 42.51 -14.98 -8.50
C HIS A 179 41.33 -15.89 -8.16
N LEU A 180 40.44 -16.18 -9.12
CA LEU A 180 39.29 -17.06 -8.92
C LEU A 180 39.72 -18.48 -8.54
N PHE A 181 40.75 -19.00 -9.21
CA PHE A 181 41.36 -20.30 -8.87
C PHE A 181 41.85 -20.34 -7.43
N ARG A 182 42.62 -19.34 -7.00
CA ARG A 182 43.13 -19.24 -5.63
C ARG A 182 42.02 -19.09 -4.59
N ALA A 183 40.95 -18.38 -4.94
CA ALA A 183 39.78 -18.24 -4.07
C ALA A 183 38.98 -19.56 -3.94
N GLY A 184 39.20 -20.55 -4.81
CA GLY A 184 38.38 -21.75 -4.90
C GLY A 184 37.00 -21.47 -5.53
N LEU A 185 36.87 -20.42 -6.35
CA LEU A 185 35.63 -20.10 -7.05
C LEU A 185 35.60 -20.80 -8.42
N PRO A 186 34.47 -21.39 -8.86
CA PRO A 186 34.34 -21.90 -10.21
C PRO A 186 34.55 -20.80 -11.24
N PHE A 187 35.32 -21.09 -12.30
CA PHE A 187 35.55 -20.13 -13.36
C PHE A 187 35.77 -20.78 -14.72
N TRP A 188 35.56 -19.99 -15.76
CA TRP A 188 35.84 -20.37 -17.15
C TRP A 188 36.80 -19.35 -17.78
N TYR A 189 38.05 -19.75 -17.97
CA TYR A 189 39.04 -18.93 -18.64
C TYR A 189 38.92 -19.11 -20.16
N MET A 190 38.44 -18.08 -20.84
CA MET A 190 38.25 -18.07 -22.28
C MET A 190 39.50 -17.50 -22.95
N ARG A 191 39.97 -18.16 -24.01
CA ARG A 191 41.13 -17.74 -24.81
C ARG A 191 40.86 -18.02 -26.27
N GLU A 192 41.46 -17.22 -27.14
CA GLU A 192 41.50 -17.55 -28.56
C GLU A 192 42.24 -18.86 -28.79
N LEU A 193 41.74 -19.67 -29.73
CA LEU A 193 42.30 -20.98 -30.04
C LEU A 193 43.77 -20.91 -30.46
N ASN A 194 44.17 -19.84 -31.15
CA ASN A 194 45.55 -19.61 -31.60
C ASN A 194 46.55 -19.43 -30.45
N ASN A 195 46.06 -19.09 -29.25
CA ASN A 195 46.89 -18.95 -28.06
C ASN A 195 47.15 -20.30 -27.37
N PHE A 196 46.51 -21.39 -27.82
CA PHE A 196 46.80 -22.74 -27.34
C PHE A 196 47.97 -23.29 -28.14
N GLN A 197 49.12 -23.47 -27.49
CA GLN A 197 50.32 -24.03 -28.12
C GLN A 197 50.71 -25.35 -27.44
N ASP A 198 50.87 -25.35 -26.11
CA ASP A 198 51.46 -26.46 -25.35
C ASP A 198 50.63 -26.86 -24.11
N GLU A 199 49.34 -26.51 -24.06
CA GLU A 199 48.49 -26.80 -22.90
C GLU A 199 48.07 -28.28 -22.80
N ALA A 200 48.19 -28.85 -21.60
CA ALA A 200 47.68 -30.18 -21.31
C ALA A 200 46.13 -30.17 -21.24
N ILE A 201 45.48 -30.78 -22.23
CA ILE A 201 44.02 -30.97 -22.24
C ILE A 201 43.66 -32.21 -21.44
N PHE A 202 43.20 -32.01 -20.21
CA PHE A 202 42.75 -33.12 -19.35
C PHE A 202 41.44 -33.75 -19.83
N LYS A 203 40.52 -32.94 -20.38
CA LYS A 203 39.19 -33.38 -20.82
C LYS A 203 38.59 -32.40 -21.84
N VAL A 204 38.12 -32.92 -22.96
CA VAL A 204 37.25 -32.19 -23.90
C VAL A 204 35.80 -32.39 -23.47
N VAL A 205 35.02 -31.32 -23.43
CA VAL A 205 33.62 -31.33 -23.01
C VAL A 205 32.75 -30.55 -24.00
N GLU A 206 31.50 -30.96 -24.13
CA GLU A 206 30.49 -30.16 -24.85
C GLU A 206 30.08 -28.96 -23.99
N PRO A 207 30.04 -27.73 -24.55
CA PRO A 207 29.56 -26.56 -23.83
C PRO A 207 28.10 -26.73 -23.42
N SER A 208 27.80 -26.35 -22.17
CA SER A 208 26.42 -26.26 -21.70
C SER A 208 25.66 -25.18 -22.47
N ARG A 209 24.47 -25.50 -22.97
CA ARG A 209 23.65 -24.51 -23.67
C ARG A 209 22.83 -23.73 -22.66
N VAL A 210 22.80 -22.41 -22.80
CA VAL A 210 22.05 -21.51 -21.90
C VAL A 210 20.56 -21.90 -21.84
N ALA A 211 20.00 -22.37 -22.95
CA ALA A 211 18.61 -22.84 -23.05
C ALA A 211 18.28 -24.06 -22.19
N ASP A 212 19.29 -24.83 -21.77
CA ASP A 212 19.08 -26.02 -20.93
C ASP A 212 18.90 -25.66 -19.44
N TYR A 213 19.25 -24.42 -19.06
CA TYR A 213 19.27 -23.97 -17.67
C TYR A 213 18.41 -22.74 -17.40
N LEU A 214 18.12 -21.93 -18.42
CA LEU A 214 17.44 -20.64 -18.28
C LEU A 214 16.23 -20.53 -19.21
N GLU A 215 15.18 -19.87 -18.71
CA GLU A 215 14.05 -19.44 -19.53
C GLU A 215 14.49 -18.34 -20.51
N LEU A 216 14.30 -18.59 -21.80
CA LEU A 216 14.66 -17.67 -22.88
C LEU A 216 13.45 -16.96 -23.48
N GLU A 217 12.23 -17.51 -23.29
CA GLU A 217 10.99 -16.90 -23.77
C GLU A 217 10.75 -15.53 -23.12
N ALA A 218 10.45 -14.52 -23.93
CA ALA A 218 10.15 -13.19 -23.43
C ALA A 218 8.78 -13.15 -22.73
N HIS A 219 8.67 -12.36 -21.66
CA HIS A 219 7.39 -12.13 -21.02
C HIS A 219 6.45 -11.32 -21.93
N LYS A 220 5.14 -11.64 -21.94
CA LYS A 220 4.13 -11.05 -22.85
C LYS A 220 4.03 -9.52 -22.76
N SER A 221 4.27 -8.96 -21.58
CA SER A 221 4.19 -7.51 -21.32
C SER A 221 5.54 -6.77 -21.42
N SER A 222 6.64 -7.50 -21.65
CA SER A 222 7.97 -6.90 -21.83
C SER A 222 8.26 -6.80 -23.31
N SER A 223 8.53 -5.59 -23.83
CA SER A 223 9.36 -5.52 -25.02
C SER A 223 10.75 -6.02 -24.62
N ALA A 224 11.35 -6.87 -25.43
CA ALA A 224 12.73 -7.29 -25.21
C ALA A 224 13.62 -6.09 -25.52
N THR A 225 13.80 -5.18 -24.56
CA THR A 225 14.93 -4.25 -24.63
C THR A 225 16.18 -5.10 -24.47
N ALA A 226 16.96 -5.23 -25.55
CA ALA A 226 18.29 -5.82 -25.46
C ALA A 226 19.04 -5.07 -24.35
N CYS A 227 19.56 -5.79 -23.36
CA CYS A 227 20.30 -5.16 -22.29
C CYS A 227 21.69 -4.78 -22.82
N ILE A 228 21.79 -3.61 -23.43
CA ILE A 228 23.06 -3.03 -23.94
C ILE A 228 23.81 -2.34 -22.77
N PHE A 229 23.21 -2.27 -21.58
CA PHE A 229 23.76 -1.58 -20.42
C PHE A 229 24.66 -2.49 -19.58
N THR A 230 25.86 -2.00 -19.24
CA THR A 230 26.77 -2.61 -18.25
C THR A 230 26.05 -2.80 -16.91
N TRP A 231 26.45 -3.79 -16.11
CA TRP A 231 25.82 -4.06 -14.80
C TRP A 231 25.88 -2.86 -13.84
N GLU A 232 26.91 -2.02 -13.95
CA GLU A 232 27.00 -0.74 -13.23
C GLU A 232 25.82 0.19 -13.54
N ALA A 233 25.40 0.26 -14.81
CA ALA A 233 24.20 0.99 -15.22
C ALA A 233 22.90 0.33 -14.75
N ARG A 234 22.87 -0.98 -14.43
CA ARG A 234 21.72 -1.66 -13.82
C ARG A 234 21.55 -1.34 -12.35
N LEU A 235 22.64 -1.30 -11.58
CA LEU A 235 22.62 -0.77 -10.21
C LEU A 235 22.14 0.68 -10.22
N GLU A 236 22.55 1.49 -11.22
CA GLU A 236 22.09 2.87 -11.40
C GLU A 236 20.59 2.97 -11.77
N ILE A 237 20.09 2.13 -12.69
CA ILE A 237 18.67 2.08 -13.07
C ILE A 237 17.80 1.59 -11.92
N HIS A 238 18.22 0.56 -11.17
CA HIS A 238 17.50 0.13 -9.97
C HIS A 238 17.56 1.17 -8.85
N ARG A 239 18.68 1.90 -8.68
CA ARG A 239 18.75 3.08 -7.80
C ARG A 239 17.79 4.18 -8.25
N ALA A 240 17.67 4.41 -9.56
CA ALA A 240 16.75 5.37 -10.13
C ALA A 240 15.29 4.95 -9.92
N GLU A 241 14.94 3.68 -10.13
CA GLU A 241 13.63 3.07 -9.83
C GLU A 241 13.31 3.11 -8.33
N PHE A 242 14.32 3.00 -7.45
CA PHE A 242 14.17 3.23 -6.00
C PHE A 242 13.76 4.67 -5.66
N ASN A 243 14.31 5.66 -6.38
CA ASN A 243 13.94 7.07 -6.26
C ASN A 243 12.68 7.45 -7.07
N THR A 244 12.22 6.56 -7.96
CA THR A 244 11.12 6.83 -8.91
C THR A 244 10.00 5.79 -8.87
N GLN A 245 9.93 4.98 -7.80
CA GLN A 245 8.78 4.09 -7.60
C GLN A 245 7.49 4.88 -7.78
N PRO A 246 6.47 4.28 -8.41
CA PRO A 246 5.24 4.97 -8.75
C PRO A 246 4.70 5.58 -7.47
N ARG A 247 4.84 6.91 -7.38
CA ARG A 247 4.10 7.78 -6.48
C ARG A 247 2.73 7.13 -6.27
N ALA A 248 2.31 6.97 -5.02
CA ALA A 248 0.88 6.96 -4.77
C ALA A 248 0.26 8.07 -5.63
N PRO A 249 -0.83 7.81 -6.39
CA PRO A 249 -1.40 8.75 -7.34
C PRO A 249 -1.28 10.16 -6.80
N SER A 250 -0.56 11.06 -7.48
CA SER A 250 -0.35 12.44 -7.01
C SER A 250 -1.66 13.00 -6.43
N MET A 251 -1.71 13.07 -5.10
CA MET A 251 -2.93 13.34 -4.31
C MET A 251 -3.26 14.84 -4.36
N SER A 252 -3.40 15.38 -5.57
CA SER A 252 -3.78 16.77 -5.77
C SER A 252 -5.29 16.94 -5.57
N VAL A 253 -5.67 17.83 -4.66
CA VAL A 253 -7.05 18.23 -4.45
C VAL A 253 -7.45 19.18 -5.57
N SER A 254 -8.16 18.70 -6.59
CA SER A 254 -8.84 19.59 -7.53
C SER A 254 -10.18 20.05 -6.93
N SER A 255 -10.25 21.33 -6.62
CA SER A 255 -11.49 22.06 -6.38
C SER A 255 -12.35 21.98 -7.65
N ASN A 256 -13.53 21.35 -7.58
CA ASN A 256 -14.52 21.47 -8.66
C ASN A 256 -14.99 22.93 -8.73
N SER A 257 -14.38 23.72 -9.61
CA SER A 257 -14.92 25.00 -10.04
C SER A 257 -16.27 24.74 -10.72
N ARG A 258 -17.31 25.39 -10.20
CA ARG A 258 -18.65 25.42 -10.81
C ARG A 258 -18.49 25.83 -12.28
N VAL A 259 -19.01 25.02 -13.18
CA VAL A 259 -19.24 25.41 -14.57
C VAL A 259 -20.25 26.55 -14.54
N GLY A 260 -19.76 27.78 -14.69
CA GLY A 260 -20.58 28.92 -15.06
C GLY A 260 -21.08 28.75 -16.50
N PRO A 261 -22.27 29.28 -16.86
CA PRO A 261 -22.76 29.17 -18.23
C PRO A 261 -21.86 29.96 -19.17
N SER A 262 -21.47 29.33 -20.28
CA SER A 262 -20.72 29.95 -21.36
C SER A 262 -21.51 31.13 -21.95
N THR A 263 -20.98 32.34 -21.79
CA THR A 263 -21.34 33.49 -22.63
C THR A 263 -20.63 33.38 -23.97
N GLY A 264 -21.40 33.31 -25.05
CA GLY A 264 -20.97 33.59 -26.42
C GLY A 264 -21.93 34.59 -27.07
N PRO A 265 -21.46 35.44 -28.00
CA PRO A 265 -22.01 36.78 -28.19
C PRO A 265 -22.93 36.91 -29.42
N SER A 266 -23.90 37.83 -29.37
CA SER A 266 -24.03 38.97 -30.31
C SER A 266 -25.43 39.61 -30.27
N ASN A 267 -25.40 40.92 -30.05
CA ASN A 267 -26.33 42.00 -30.39
C ASN A 267 -27.55 41.65 -31.28
N VAL A 268 -28.74 42.17 -30.92
CA VAL A 268 -29.48 43.23 -31.66
C VAL A 268 -30.50 43.92 -30.73
N ALA A 269 -30.39 45.25 -30.69
CA ALA A 269 -31.36 46.34 -30.42
C ALA A 269 -32.54 46.24 -29.40
N ARG A 270 -32.58 47.29 -28.57
CA ARG A 270 -33.67 47.88 -27.75
C ARG A 270 -34.87 48.36 -28.61
N PRO A 271 -36.08 48.73 -28.07
CA PRO A 271 -36.22 49.60 -26.88
C PRO A 271 -37.43 49.44 -25.92
N ASP A 272 -37.23 50.11 -24.77
CA ASP A 272 -38.13 50.70 -23.77
C ASP A 272 -39.64 50.43 -23.76
N ARG A 273 -40.14 50.07 -22.56
CA ARG A 273 -41.35 50.71 -22.00
C ARG A 273 -41.42 50.62 -20.47
N LYS A 274 -41.33 51.79 -19.82
CA LYS A 274 -41.80 52.06 -18.45
C LYS A 274 -43.33 51.88 -18.37
N LYS A 275 -43.83 51.31 -17.25
CA LYS A 275 -45.05 51.70 -16.50
C LYS A 275 -45.23 50.75 -15.29
N GLN A 276 -45.02 51.23 -14.07
CA GLN A 276 -46.05 51.69 -13.11
C GLN A 276 -46.92 50.56 -12.49
N ARG A 277 -46.55 50.21 -11.24
CA ARG A 277 -47.38 49.99 -10.03
C ARG A 277 -48.89 49.72 -10.23
N GLN A 278 -49.35 48.56 -9.75
CA GLN A 278 -50.63 48.45 -9.04
C GLN A 278 -50.65 47.24 -8.09
N GLU A 279 -50.81 47.54 -6.80
CA GLU A 279 -51.25 46.59 -5.78
C GLU A 279 -52.69 46.16 -6.07
N ARG A 280 -52.98 44.85 -5.97
CA ARG A 280 -54.29 44.37 -5.51
C ARG A 280 -54.14 43.12 -4.66
N SER A 281 -54.40 43.34 -3.37
CA SER A 281 -54.81 42.39 -2.35
C SER A 281 -55.91 41.45 -2.86
N SER A 282 -55.80 40.16 -2.54
CA SER A 282 -56.95 39.34 -2.15
C SER A 282 -56.53 38.34 -1.06
N LYS A 283 -57.15 38.50 0.10
CA LYS A 283 -57.02 37.68 1.32
C LYS A 283 -58.12 36.59 1.33
N PRO A 284 -58.14 35.67 2.32
CA PRO A 284 -58.45 34.25 2.18
C PRO A 284 -59.88 33.87 2.64
N TYR A 285 -60.32 32.65 2.32
CA TYR A 285 -61.46 31.97 2.97
C TYR A 285 -60.91 30.67 3.61
N SER A 286 -60.76 30.58 4.94
CA SER A 286 -61.74 30.42 6.03
C SER A 286 -62.07 28.93 6.33
N ARG A 287 -61.62 28.50 7.51
CA ARG A 287 -61.97 27.26 8.20
C ARG A 287 -63.41 27.32 8.71
N THR A 288 -64.05 26.16 8.86
CA THR A 288 -65.15 25.95 9.81
C THR A 288 -64.83 24.74 10.70
N PRO A 289 -65.24 24.72 11.99
CA PRO A 289 -64.58 23.99 13.08
C PRO A 289 -65.43 22.87 13.69
N GLY A 290 -64.82 22.00 14.50
CA GLY A 290 -65.56 21.13 15.42
C GLY A 290 -64.78 19.96 16.02
N ASN A 291 -64.28 20.19 17.25
CA ASN A 291 -64.09 19.27 18.39
C ASN A 291 -62.92 18.27 18.43
N ASP A 292 -61.93 18.72 19.20
CA ASP A 292 -61.41 18.12 20.45
C ASP A 292 -60.49 16.90 20.47
N GLU A 293 -59.46 17.11 21.31
CA GLU A 293 -58.62 16.13 22.02
C GLU A 293 -57.63 15.29 21.20
N SER A 294 -56.44 15.87 20.95
CA SER A 294 -55.15 15.34 21.44
C SER A 294 -53.98 16.05 20.75
N GLU A 295 -53.49 17.14 21.35
CA GLU A 295 -52.16 17.66 21.01
C GLU A 295 -51.10 16.67 21.53
N LYS A 296 -50.73 15.70 20.69
CA LYS A 296 -49.39 15.10 20.74
C LYS A 296 -48.49 15.95 19.84
N PRO A 297 -47.36 16.48 20.35
CA PRO A 297 -46.34 17.01 19.46
C PRO A 297 -45.87 15.88 18.56
N LYS A 298 -45.96 16.06 17.24
CA LYS A 298 -45.25 15.20 16.28
C LYS A 298 -43.76 15.50 16.39
N GLU A 299 -43.11 14.91 17.39
CA GLU A 299 -41.69 14.63 17.36
C GLU A 299 -41.42 13.66 16.21
N ARG A 300 -41.04 14.18 15.05
CA ARG A 300 -40.23 13.42 14.10
C ARG A 300 -38.79 13.49 14.59
N VAL A 301 -38.45 12.61 15.53
CA VAL A 301 -37.06 12.26 15.80
C VAL A 301 -36.60 11.37 14.65
N ASP A 302 -36.22 11.97 13.52
CA ASP A 302 -35.18 11.35 12.69
C ASP A 302 -33.87 11.60 13.45
N GLU A 303 -33.51 10.65 14.30
CA GLU A 303 -32.28 10.63 15.10
C GLU A 303 -31.07 10.63 14.15
N PHE A 304 -30.67 11.82 13.68
CA PHE A 304 -29.42 11.99 12.94
C PHE A 304 -28.28 11.64 13.89
N ARG A 305 -27.71 10.44 13.73
CA ARG A 305 -26.50 9.99 14.45
C ARG A 305 -25.46 11.11 14.50
N ASP A 306 -25.08 11.52 15.70
CA ASP A 306 -23.95 12.43 15.89
C ASP A 306 -22.65 11.70 15.53
N LYS A 307 -22.01 12.13 14.43
CA LYS A 307 -20.76 11.56 13.92
C LYS A 307 -19.55 11.87 14.80
N PHE A 308 -19.68 12.78 15.76
CA PHE A 308 -18.63 13.10 16.74
C PHE A 308 -18.69 12.19 17.98
N LEU A 309 -19.68 11.31 18.07
CA LEU A 309 -19.83 10.34 19.14
C LEU A 309 -19.53 8.91 18.67
N ARG A 310 -19.04 8.08 19.59
CA ARG A 310 -18.80 6.66 19.36
C ARG A 310 -20.09 5.95 18.97
N VAL A 311 -19.99 5.04 18.01
CA VAL A 311 -21.10 4.14 17.65
C VAL A 311 -21.25 3.05 18.70
N ASN A 312 -22.42 2.96 19.30
CA ASN A 312 -22.77 1.89 20.22
C ASN A 312 -23.25 0.65 19.44
N SER A 313 -22.31 -0.17 18.98
CA SER A 313 -22.60 -1.45 18.32
C SER A 313 -21.52 -2.47 18.65
N PRO A 314 -21.88 -3.73 19.00
CA PRO A 314 -20.89 -4.77 19.24
C PRO A 314 -20.08 -5.11 17.98
N ARG A 315 -20.61 -4.81 16.78
CA ARG A 315 -19.98 -5.03 15.48
C ARG A 315 -18.97 -3.94 15.09
N MET A 316 -18.89 -2.86 15.86
CA MET A 316 -17.91 -1.79 15.68
C MET A 316 -16.63 -2.16 16.45
N ALA A 317 -15.47 -2.06 15.81
CA ALA A 317 -14.20 -2.24 16.51
C ALA A 317 -14.05 -1.25 17.68
N PRO A 318 -13.44 -1.66 18.80
CA PRO A 318 -13.16 -0.81 19.95
C PRO A 318 -12.41 0.48 19.58
N SER A 319 -12.80 1.58 20.21
CA SER A 319 -12.13 2.88 20.09
C SER A 319 -10.82 2.91 20.88
N ILE A 320 -9.92 3.80 20.43
CA ILE A 320 -8.77 4.23 21.23
C ILE A 320 -9.22 5.45 22.07
N PRO A 321 -9.09 5.42 23.41
CA PRO A 321 -9.68 6.44 24.29
C PRO A 321 -9.30 7.89 23.97
N ALA A 322 -8.02 8.15 23.66
CA ALA A 322 -7.53 9.48 23.32
C ALA A 322 -8.18 10.03 22.03
N TRP A 323 -8.39 9.17 21.04
CA TRP A 323 -8.99 9.53 19.75
C TRP A 323 -10.51 9.72 19.84
N GLU A 324 -11.20 8.89 20.63
CA GLU A 324 -12.61 9.11 20.96
C GLU A 324 -12.81 10.43 21.73
N LEU A 325 -11.92 10.70 22.70
CA LEU A 325 -11.88 11.97 23.42
C LEU A 325 -11.62 13.15 22.48
N GLY A 326 -10.65 13.03 21.57
CA GLY A 326 -10.34 14.06 20.59
C GLY A 326 -11.53 14.38 19.69
N LEU A 327 -12.26 13.34 19.23
CA LEU A 327 -13.40 13.50 18.35
C LEU A 327 -14.60 14.14 19.06
N ARG A 328 -14.91 13.72 20.30
CA ARG A 328 -16.06 14.24 21.05
C ARG A 328 -15.88 15.71 21.49
N THR A 329 -14.63 16.16 21.65
CA THR A 329 -14.30 17.52 22.12
C THR A 329 -14.09 18.53 21.00
N VAL A 330 -14.36 18.17 19.73
CA VAL A 330 -14.24 19.12 18.62
C VAL A 330 -15.19 20.30 18.86
N ASP A 331 -14.64 21.50 18.81
CA ASP A 331 -15.40 22.74 18.81
C ASP A 331 -16.06 22.94 17.45
N ARG A 332 -17.39 22.94 17.47
CA ARG A 332 -18.27 23.05 16.31
C ARG A 332 -18.91 24.44 16.19
N SER A 333 -18.54 25.39 17.06
CA SER A 333 -19.16 26.72 17.13
C SER A 333 -18.85 27.61 15.92
N HIS A 334 -17.77 27.31 15.18
CA HIS A 334 -17.35 28.07 14.02
C HIS A 334 -17.64 27.31 12.71
N SER A 335 -18.03 28.06 11.67
CA SER A 335 -18.27 27.50 10.35
C SER A 335 -16.94 27.14 9.66
N PRO A 336 -16.78 25.91 9.14
CA PRO A 336 -15.56 25.46 8.46
C PRO A 336 -15.32 26.24 7.16
N GLN A 337 -14.05 26.43 6.80
CA GLN A 337 -13.67 27.27 5.65
C GLN A 337 -13.88 26.59 4.29
N LEU A 338 -13.77 25.26 4.23
CA LEU A 338 -14.09 24.44 3.06
C LEU A 338 -15.19 23.43 3.41
N GLN A 339 -16.23 23.37 2.59
CA GLN A 339 -17.28 22.37 2.70
C GLN A 339 -17.01 21.21 1.73
N LEU A 340 -15.99 20.40 2.00
CA LEU A 340 -15.82 19.08 1.36
C LEU A 340 -16.83 18.05 1.90
N ALA A 341 -17.95 18.51 2.47
CA ALA A 341 -18.48 18.12 3.76
C ALA A 341 -18.95 16.66 3.89
N HIS A 342 -18.96 15.86 2.83
CA HIS A 342 -19.63 14.55 2.85
C HIS A 342 -18.92 13.43 2.09
N LEU A 343 -17.70 13.62 1.58
CA LEU A 343 -17.04 12.64 0.73
C LEU A 343 -16.01 11.78 1.50
N TYR A 344 -16.00 10.49 1.20
CA TYR A 344 -15.10 9.51 1.80
C TYR A 344 -14.42 8.66 0.73
N ALA A 345 -13.18 8.23 1.01
CA ALA A 345 -12.47 7.27 0.18
C ALA A 345 -13.08 5.89 0.31
N PHE A 346 -13.39 5.44 1.53
CA PHE A 346 -14.07 4.18 1.82
C PHE A 346 -15.38 4.44 2.59
N PRO A 347 -16.32 3.49 2.67
CA PRO A 347 -17.49 3.68 3.52
C PRO A 347 -17.07 3.90 4.99
N GLU A 348 -17.68 4.89 5.63
CA GLU A 348 -17.45 5.16 7.06
C GLU A 348 -17.97 3.97 7.90
N PRO A 349 -17.22 3.42 8.87
CA PRO A 349 -17.60 2.18 9.54
C PRO A 349 -18.99 2.21 10.19
N GLY A 350 -19.35 3.30 10.86
CA GLY A 350 -20.64 3.43 11.49
C GLY A 350 -21.81 3.53 10.50
N LEU A 351 -21.58 3.94 9.25
CA LEU A 351 -22.60 3.89 8.20
C LEU A 351 -23.17 2.48 8.02
N ILE A 352 -22.35 1.46 8.32
CA ILE A 352 -22.66 0.05 8.16
C ILE A 352 -23.35 -0.51 9.40
N VAL A 353 -22.80 -0.22 10.58
CA VAL A 353 -23.21 -0.89 11.84
C VAL A 353 -24.19 -0.10 12.71
N SER A 354 -24.57 1.12 12.30
CA SER A 354 -25.54 1.96 13.05
C SER A 354 -27.01 1.71 12.68
N SER A 355 -27.32 0.78 11.76
CA SER A 355 -28.72 0.45 11.46
C SER A 355 -29.34 -0.40 12.57
N PRO A 356 -30.59 -0.12 12.99
CA PRO A 356 -31.32 -0.99 13.92
C PRO A 356 -31.82 -2.29 13.26
N ASP A 357 -31.78 -2.38 11.92
CA ASP A 357 -32.17 -3.59 11.17
C ASP A 357 -30.94 -4.50 11.00
N ASP A 358 -30.84 -5.54 11.82
CA ASP A 358 -29.72 -6.50 11.79
C ASP A 358 -29.57 -7.19 10.42
N ALA A 359 -30.68 -7.48 9.73
CA ALA A 359 -30.66 -8.04 8.38
C ALA A 359 -30.04 -7.05 7.38
N ARG A 360 -30.29 -5.75 7.57
CA ARG A 360 -29.64 -4.69 6.81
C ARG A 360 -28.14 -4.62 7.08
N VAL A 361 -27.73 -4.68 8.34
CA VAL A 361 -26.31 -4.66 8.72
C VAL A 361 -25.57 -5.84 8.08
N ASN A 362 -26.13 -7.05 8.18
CA ASN A 362 -25.55 -8.25 7.56
C ASN A 362 -25.47 -8.14 6.04
N GLN A 363 -26.49 -7.58 5.38
CA GLN A 363 -26.46 -7.31 3.93
C GLN A 363 -25.29 -6.39 3.55
N MET A 364 -25.13 -5.28 4.28
CA MET A 364 -24.08 -4.31 4.00
C MET A 364 -22.68 -4.89 4.27
N LEU A 365 -22.52 -5.65 5.35
CA LEU A 365 -21.27 -6.34 5.67
C LEU A 365 -20.92 -7.40 4.63
N TYR A 366 -21.91 -8.19 4.18
CA TYR A 366 -21.73 -9.15 3.10
C TYR A 366 -21.27 -8.43 1.82
N HIS A 367 -22.01 -7.42 1.36
CA HIS A 367 -21.62 -6.67 0.17
C HIS A 367 -20.25 -6.00 0.30
N LEU A 368 -19.94 -5.41 1.45
CA LEU A 368 -18.62 -4.84 1.71
C LEU A 368 -17.52 -5.88 1.54
N HIS A 369 -17.70 -7.04 2.18
CA HIS A 369 -16.76 -8.15 2.10
C HIS A 369 -16.53 -8.58 0.64
N ARG A 370 -17.62 -8.65 -0.14
CA ARG A 370 -17.58 -8.96 -1.58
C ARG A 370 -16.83 -7.89 -2.38
N PHE A 371 -17.05 -6.62 -2.08
CA PHE A 371 -16.45 -5.48 -2.79
C PHE A 371 -15.03 -5.13 -2.34
N TYR A 372 -14.55 -5.69 -1.22
CA TYR A 372 -13.34 -5.22 -0.54
C TYR A 372 -12.12 -5.11 -1.46
N ASP A 373 -11.78 -6.19 -2.17
CA ASP A 373 -10.59 -6.21 -3.03
C ASP A 373 -10.70 -5.22 -4.20
N ALA A 374 -11.92 -5.03 -4.74
CA ALA A 374 -12.17 -4.02 -5.78
C ALA A 374 -11.96 -2.59 -5.23
N LEU A 375 -12.35 -2.35 -3.98
CA LEU A 375 -12.17 -1.05 -3.31
C LEU A 375 -10.69 -0.76 -3.06
N VAL A 376 -9.91 -1.76 -2.64
CA VAL A 376 -8.45 -1.65 -2.45
C VAL A 376 -7.74 -1.46 -3.79
N PHE A 377 -8.08 -2.25 -4.81
CA PHE A 377 -7.52 -2.12 -6.16
C PHE A 377 -7.72 -0.71 -6.71
N ARG A 378 -8.93 -0.15 -6.55
CA ARG A 378 -9.23 1.23 -6.94
C ARG A 378 -8.32 2.26 -6.28
N MET A 379 -7.85 2.03 -5.06
CA MET A 379 -6.90 2.95 -4.41
C MET A 379 -5.50 2.83 -5.00
N LYS A 380 -5.10 1.61 -5.40
CA LYS A 380 -3.78 1.31 -5.96
C LYS A 380 -3.64 1.68 -7.44
N THR A 381 -4.75 1.77 -8.17
CA THR A 381 -4.76 2.17 -9.59
C THR A 381 -5.28 3.61 -9.74
N PRO A 382 -4.38 4.60 -9.96
CA PRO A 382 -4.79 5.96 -10.28
C PRO A 382 -5.80 5.98 -11.43
N SER A 383 -6.86 6.79 -11.31
CA SER A 383 -7.63 7.22 -12.48
C SER A 383 -6.71 7.97 -13.46
N VAL A 384 -7.11 8.12 -14.72
CA VAL A 384 -6.41 8.92 -15.77
C VAL A 384 -6.02 10.33 -15.29
N LYS A 385 -6.71 10.86 -14.26
CA LYS A 385 -6.44 12.16 -13.62
C LYS A 385 -5.65 12.10 -12.31
N GLY A 386 -5.04 10.97 -11.96
CA GLY A 386 -4.21 10.81 -10.76
C GLY A 386 -4.97 10.91 -9.42
N THR A 387 -6.30 10.93 -9.43
CA THR A 387 -7.12 11.18 -8.22
C THR A 387 -8.14 10.07 -7.98
N VAL A 388 -8.24 9.62 -6.73
CA VAL A 388 -9.26 8.64 -6.30
C VAL A 388 -10.62 9.35 -6.16
N PRO A 389 -11.68 8.90 -6.84
CA PRO A 389 -13.01 9.47 -6.67
C PRO A 389 -13.50 9.32 -5.23
N ARG A 390 -13.76 10.43 -4.54
CA ARG A 390 -14.38 10.43 -3.20
C ARG A 390 -15.89 10.43 -3.33
N VAL A 391 -16.55 9.71 -2.42
CA VAL A 391 -17.94 9.31 -2.58
C VAL A 391 -18.73 9.65 -1.32
N SER A 392 -19.96 10.12 -1.50
CA SER A 392 -20.81 10.48 -0.35
C SER A 392 -21.31 9.27 0.43
N GLY A 393 -21.61 9.45 1.72
CA GLY A 393 -22.21 8.38 2.52
C GLY A 393 -23.50 7.80 1.90
N GLN A 394 -24.33 8.64 1.27
CA GLN A 394 -25.53 8.15 0.58
C GLN A 394 -25.18 7.28 -0.62
N GLN A 395 -24.19 7.68 -1.42
CA GLN A 395 -23.72 6.87 -2.54
C GLN A 395 -23.14 5.51 -2.05
N TRP A 396 -22.38 5.51 -0.95
CA TRP A 396 -21.91 4.26 -0.32
C TRP A 396 -23.06 3.35 0.10
N ARG A 397 -24.14 3.90 0.67
CA ARG A 397 -25.34 3.11 0.98
C ARG A 397 -25.95 2.48 -0.26
N GLU A 398 -26.11 3.23 -1.35
CA GLU A 398 -26.68 2.69 -2.59
C GLU A 398 -25.86 1.50 -3.14
N LEU A 399 -24.53 1.58 -3.06
CA LEU A 399 -23.66 0.45 -3.43
C LEU A 399 -23.80 -0.72 -2.45
N LEU A 400 -23.74 -0.48 -1.14
CA LEU A 400 -23.85 -1.53 -0.13
C LEU A 400 -25.27 -2.11 0.01
N TYR A 401 -26.29 -1.46 -0.55
CA TYR A 401 -27.64 -2.02 -0.71
C TYR A 401 -27.78 -2.85 -2.00
N GLY A 402 -26.74 -2.88 -2.84
CA GLY A 402 -26.74 -3.58 -4.12
C GLY A 402 -27.60 -2.91 -5.21
N ASN A 403 -28.00 -1.64 -5.02
CA ASN A 403 -28.85 -0.94 -5.98
C ASN A 403 -28.12 -0.60 -7.27
N THR A 404 -26.79 -0.50 -7.22
CA THR A 404 -25.91 -0.27 -8.38
C THR A 404 -25.83 -1.46 -9.33
N LEU A 405 -26.13 -2.67 -8.83
CA LEU A 405 -26.09 -3.92 -9.58
C LEU A 405 -27.44 -4.27 -10.24
N LYS A 406 -28.50 -3.51 -9.93
CA LYS A 406 -29.83 -3.75 -10.50
C LYS A 406 -29.89 -3.20 -11.94
N PRO A 407 -30.51 -3.94 -12.89
CA PRO A 407 -30.67 -3.45 -14.26
C PRO A 407 -31.47 -2.13 -14.27
N GLN A 408 -31.02 -1.16 -15.06
CA GLN A 408 -31.69 0.12 -15.14
C GLN A 408 -33.04 -0.02 -15.87
N SER A 409 -34.10 0.47 -15.23
CA SER A 409 -35.44 0.55 -15.85
C SER A 409 -35.46 1.66 -16.91
N SER A 410 -36.09 1.41 -18.06
CA SER A 410 -36.19 2.33 -19.21
C SER A 410 -37.06 3.60 -19.00
N GLY A 411 -37.37 3.96 -17.76
CA GLY A 411 -38.19 5.12 -17.37
C GLY A 411 -37.41 6.30 -16.79
N LYS A 412 -38.12 7.36 -16.36
CA LYS A 412 -37.51 8.49 -15.63
C LYS A 412 -36.84 7.99 -14.35
N MET A 413 -35.53 8.17 -14.25
CA MET A 413 -34.77 7.74 -13.09
C MET A 413 -35.22 8.49 -11.82
N THR A 414 -35.51 7.72 -10.78
CA THR A 414 -35.70 8.26 -9.42
C THR A 414 -34.40 8.86 -8.88
N LYS A 415 -34.50 9.69 -7.83
CA LYS A 415 -33.32 10.30 -7.19
C LYS A 415 -32.30 9.25 -6.71
N SER A 416 -32.76 8.14 -6.15
CA SER A 416 -31.90 7.02 -5.71
C SER A 416 -31.24 6.29 -6.89
N GLN A 417 -31.95 6.10 -8.02
CA GLN A 417 -31.35 5.52 -9.24
C GLN A 417 -30.27 6.43 -9.84
N LYS A 418 -30.47 7.75 -9.83
CA LYS A 418 -29.43 8.71 -10.26
C LYS A 418 -28.18 8.65 -9.38
N ILE A 419 -28.36 8.54 -8.06
CA ILE A 419 -27.26 8.39 -7.09
C ILE A 419 -26.53 7.05 -7.32
N SER A 420 -27.27 5.95 -7.50
CA SER A 420 -26.70 4.62 -7.80
C SER A 420 -25.89 4.63 -9.11
N ALA A 421 -26.41 5.26 -10.17
CA ALA A 421 -25.70 5.36 -11.44
C ALA A 421 -24.40 6.18 -11.32
N SER A 422 -24.38 7.21 -10.45
CA SER A 422 -23.19 8.04 -10.23
C SER A 422 -22.04 7.35 -9.49
N ILE A 423 -22.33 6.30 -8.72
CA ILE A 423 -21.30 5.52 -8.01
C ILE A 423 -20.83 4.31 -8.83
N ALA A 424 -21.56 3.87 -9.85
CA ALA A 424 -21.15 2.75 -10.70
C ALA A 424 -19.70 2.86 -11.26
N PRO A 425 -19.22 4.03 -11.72
CA PRO A 425 -17.83 4.19 -12.17
C PRO A 425 -16.77 3.88 -11.10
N VAL A 426 -17.14 3.91 -9.81
CA VAL A 426 -16.21 3.63 -8.69
C VAL A 426 -15.68 2.20 -8.76
N LEU A 427 -16.49 1.23 -9.20
CA LEU A 427 -16.06 -0.16 -9.30
C LEU A 427 -15.72 -0.60 -10.73
N ASN A 428 -16.11 0.18 -11.75
CA ASN A 428 -15.93 -0.20 -13.15
C ASN A 428 -14.46 -0.41 -13.55
N SER A 429 -13.51 0.36 -13.00
CA SER A 429 -12.08 0.14 -13.29
C SER A 429 -11.57 -1.18 -12.71
N ALA A 430 -12.02 -1.55 -11.52
CA ALA A 430 -11.70 -2.84 -10.91
C ALA A 430 -12.35 -4.01 -11.66
N PHE A 431 -13.60 -3.84 -12.12
CA PHE A 431 -14.30 -4.85 -12.92
C PHE A 431 -13.71 -5.06 -14.31
N ALA A 432 -13.15 -3.99 -14.91
CA ALA A 432 -12.50 -4.08 -16.20
C ALA A 432 -11.08 -4.67 -16.11
N ALA A 433 -10.36 -4.40 -15.03
CA ALA A 433 -8.98 -4.86 -14.84
C ALA A 433 -8.87 -6.31 -14.36
N CYS A 434 -9.91 -6.85 -13.70
CA CYS A 434 -9.93 -8.20 -13.15
C CYS A 434 -11.17 -8.97 -13.61
N GLY A 435 -11.09 -10.30 -13.68
CA GLY A 435 -12.29 -11.12 -13.89
C GLY A 435 -13.31 -10.85 -12.78
N THR A 436 -14.55 -10.51 -13.15
CA THR A 436 -15.59 -10.14 -12.18
C THR A 436 -16.52 -11.33 -11.92
N ASP A 437 -16.72 -11.68 -10.65
CA ASP A 437 -17.72 -12.66 -10.22
C ASP A 437 -18.84 -12.01 -9.42
N LEU A 438 -19.96 -11.79 -10.09
CA LEU A 438 -21.17 -11.24 -9.49
C LEU A 438 -22.12 -12.33 -8.95
N THR A 439 -21.73 -13.61 -8.93
CA THR A 439 -22.59 -14.67 -8.40
C THR A 439 -22.98 -14.40 -6.95
N GLY A 440 -24.27 -14.52 -6.64
CA GLY A 440 -24.80 -14.20 -5.30
C GLY A 440 -24.90 -12.70 -4.99
N LEU A 441 -24.84 -11.82 -6.00
CA LEU A 441 -25.08 -10.38 -5.88
C LEU A 441 -26.18 -9.89 -6.86
N PRO A 442 -26.98 -8.87 -6.49
CA PRO A 442 -27.09 -8.31 -5.14
C PRO A 442 -27.83 -9.28 -4.20
N MET A 443 -27.33 -9.41 -2.98
CA MET A 443 -27.98 -10.20 -1.93
C MET A 443 -29.15 -9.40 -1.34
N ARG A 444 -30.31 -10.05 -1.14
CA ARG A 444 -31.43 -9.43 -0.43
C ARG A 444 -31.13 -9.41 1.06
N LYS A 445 -31.72 -8.46 1.81
CA LYS A 445 -31.41 -8.34 3.25
C LYS A 445 -31.92 -9.55 4.03
N GLU A 446 -33.03 -10.13 3.60
CA GLU A 446 -33.67 -11.29 4.23
C GLU A 446 -32.83 -12.56 4.07
N ASP A 447 -32.03 -12.62 2.99
CA ASP A 447 -31.19 -13.77 2.65
C ASP A 447 -29.74 -13.59 3.12
N ALA A 448 -29.41 -12.46 3.75
CA ALA A 448 -28.05 -12.13 4.14
C ALA A 448 -27.60 -12.96 5.36
N PRO A 449 -26.52 -13.76 5.24
CA PRO A 449 -26.06 -14.57 6.35
C PRO A 449 -25.55 -13.69 7.49
N PRO A 450 -25.78 -14.08 8.75
CA PRO A 450 -25.23 -13.36 9.89
C PRO A 450 -23.70 -13.41 9.85
N MET A 451 -23.06 -12.26 10.03
CA MET A 451 -21.61 -12.17 10.17
C MET A 451 -21.20 -12.28 11.63
N ALA A 452 -20.15 -13.06 11.92
CA ALA A 452 -19.58 -13.15 13.26
C ALA A 452 -19.14 -11.77 13.76
N ILE A 453 -19.32 -11.49 15.06
CA ILE A 453 -18.98 -10.19 15.65
C ILE A 453 -17.51 -9.84 15.43
N ALA A 454 -16.60 -10.80 15.64
CA ALA A 454 -15.18 -10.61 15.41
C ALA A 454 -14.88 -10.18 13.96
N GLN A 455 -15.45 -10.88 12.97
CA GLN A 455 -15.26 -10.55 11.56
C GLN A 455 -15.82 -9.16 11.20
N ALA A 456 -16.96 -8.77 11.79
CA ALA A 456 -17.50 -7.42 11.61
C ALA A 456 -16.60 -6.34 12.25
N GLN A 457 -16.00 -6.63 13.40
CA GLN A 457 -15.02 -5.75 14.05
C GLN A 457 -13.76 -5.62 13.19
N GLU A 458 -13.24 -6.72 12.62
CA GLU A 458 -12.09 -6.67 11.71
C GLU A 458 -12.36 -5.78 10.48
N LEU A 459 -13.54 -5.92 9.85
CA LEU A 459 -13.91 -5.09 8.70
C LEU A 459 -14.10 -3.62 9.08
N THR A 460 -14.70 -3.32 10.22
CA THR A 460 -14.89 -1.94 10.68
C THR A 460 -13.57 -1.28 11.11
N TRP A 461 -12.67 -2.04 11.74
CA TRP A 461 -11.29 -1.60 12.01
C TRP A 461 -10.57 -1.26 10.71
N LEU A 462 -10.58 -2.17 9.73
CA LEU A 462 -9.88 -2.02 8.46
C LEU A 462 -10.39 -0.80 7.67
N LEU A 463 -11.71 -0.58 7.65
CA LEU A 463 -12.31 0.61 7.06
C LEU A 463 -11.94 1.90 7.78
N ALA A 464 -11.86 1.87 9.12
CA ALA A 464 -11.46 3.02 9.90
C ALA A 464 -10.00 3.38 9.60
N GLU A 465 -9.12 2.38 9.62
CA GLU A 465 -7.69 2.52 9.40
C GLU A 465 -7.39 3.03 7.98
N MET A 466 -7.97 2.42 6.94
CA MET A 466 -7.75 2.87 5.56
C MET A 466 -8.29 4.30 5.32
N ASN A 467 -9.46 4.65 5.87
CA ASN A 467 -9.95 6.03 5.78
C ASN A 467 -9.02 6.98 6.53
N PHE A 468 -8.60 6.64 7.75
CA PHE A 468 -7.76 7.50 8.59
C PHE A 468 -6.40 7.78 7.93
N ARG A 469 -5.70 6.74 7.45
CA ARG A 469 -4.40 6.87 6.76
C ARG A 469 -4.53 7.73 5.50
N TYR A 470 -5.52 7.43 4.67
CA TYR A 470 -5.76 8.19 3.44
C TYR A 470 -6.15 9.65 3.72
N GLU A 471 -7.01 9.88 4.71
CA GLU A 471 -7.47 11.21 5.10
C GLU A 471 -6.33 12.04 5.69
N LEU A 472 -5.43 11.45 6.48
CA LEU A 472 -4.24 12.14 6.99
C LEU A 472 -3.33 12.61 5.85
N VAL A 473 -2.93 11.71 4.95
CA VAL A 473 -2.03 12.04 3.83
C VAL A 473 -2.64 13.14 2.96
N ALA A 474 -3.92 12.99 2.60
CA ALA A 474 -4.59 13.99 1.78
C ALA A 474 -4.80 15.32 2.49
N PHE A 475 -5.03 15.29 3.81
CA PHE A 475 -5.19 16.48 4.62
C PHE A 475 -3.87 17.23 4.74
N ASP A 476 -2.78 16.54 5.10
CA ASP A 476 -1.45 17.13 5.20
C ASP A 476 -1.04 17.77 3.86
N ALA A 477 -1.23 17.08 2.74
CA ALA A 477 -0.97 17.61 1.40
C ALA A 477 -1.76 18.90 1.09
N ALA A 478 -2.95 19.07 1.67
CA ALA A 478 -3.81 20.22 1.43
C ALA A 478 -3.51 21.43 2.32
N ILE A 479 -2.87 21.23 3.48
CA ILE A 479 -2.66 22.30 4.47
C ILE A 479 -1.19 22.57 4.82
N SER A 480 -0.31 21.61 4.60
CA SER A 480 1.13 21.76 4.79
C SER A 480 1.75 22.50 3.61
N ARG A 481 2.70 23.39 3.90
CA ARG A 481 3.49 24.08 2.86
C ARG A 481 4.59 23.20 2.26
N ASP A 482 4.97 22.16 2.98
CA ASP A 482 6.08 21.27 2.68
C ASP A 482 5.64 19.82 2.96
N HIS A 483 4.68 19.37 2.15
CA HIS A 483 4.12 18.03 2.26
C HIS A 483 5.19 16.99 1.95
N ASN A 484 5.36 16.05 2.88
CA ASN A 484 6.22 14.89 2.72
C ASN A 484 5.41 13.63 3.08
N GLU A 485 5.11 12.83 2.07
CA GLU A 485 4.35 11.59 2.24
C GLU A 485 5.07 10.62 3.19
N GLY A 486 6.41 10.53 3.15
CA GLY A 486 7.20 9.69 4.04
C GLY A 486 7.09 10.08 5.52
N GLU A 487 6.89 11.36 5.83
CA GLU A 487 6.61 11.80 7.20
C GLU A 487 5.19 11.42 7.65
N CYS A 488 4.22 11.46 6.72
CA CYS A 488 2.89 10.93 7.00
C CYS A 488 2.93 9.42 7.22
N MET A 489 3.77 8.68 6.49
CA MET A 489 3.98 7.24 6.67
C MET A 489 4.50 6.88 8.06
N ALA A 490 5.39 7.70 8.62
CA ALA A 490 5.94 7.49 9.96
C ALA A 490 4.85 7.53 11.06
N CYS A 491 3.67 8.08 10.78
CA CYS A 491 2.53 8.11 11.70
C CYS A 491 1.85 6.74 11.87
N PHE A 492 2.19 5.75 11.05
CA PHE A 492 1.53 4.44 11.02
C PHE A 492 2.53 3.30 11.09
N ALA A 493 2.04 2.12 11.48
CA ALA A 493 2.77 0.88 11.24
C ALA A 493 2.41 0.38 9.83
N GLY A 494 3.40 0.01 9.00
CA GLY A 494 3.19 -0.62 7.69
C GLY A 494 2.54 0.23 6.58
N ASP A 495 1.83 -0.42 5.65
CA ASP A 495 1.35 0.15 4.37
C ASP A 495 0.05 0.97 4.51
N VAL A 496 -0.05 2.13 3.83
CA VAL A 496 -1.22 3.03 3.84
C VAL A 496 -2.51 2.35 3.39
N LEU A 497 -2.46 1.57 2.31
CA LEU A 497 -3.66 1.29 1.50
C LEU A 497 -4.32 -0.06 1.83
N ASN A 498 -3.61 -0.96 2.50
CA ASN A 498 -4.14 -2.27 2.89
C ASN A 498 -3.39 -2.83 4.12
N PRO A 499 -3.67 -2.30 5.32
CA PRO A 499 -2.97 -2.75 6.52
C PRO A 499 -3.35 -4.21 6.83
N PRO A 500 -2.37 -5.11 7.02
CA PRO A 500 -2.63 -6.48 7.45
C PRO A 500 -3.30 -6.49 8.83
N ILE A 501 -4.13 -7.50 9.12
CA ILE A 501 -4.89 -7.56 10.37
C ILE A 501 -4.01 -7.59 11.62
N CYS A 502 -2.75 -8.05 11.51
CA CYS A 502 -1.79 -8.01 12.61
C CYS A 502 -1.42 -6.59 13.06
N GLU A 503 -1.65 -5.56 12.22
CA GLU A 503 -1.47 -4.16 12.60
C GLU A 503 -2.58 -3.61 13.50
N SER A 504 -3.69 -4.33 13.66
CA SER A 504 -4.78 -3.94 14.56
C SER A 504 -4.41 -3.84 16.04
N ARG A 505 -3.18 -4.27 16.37
CA ARG A 505 -2.57 -4.25 17.69
C ARG A 505 -1.19 -3.58 17.69
N ARG A 506 -0.84 -2.85 16.64
CA ARG A 506 0.45 -2.17 16.49
C ARG A 506 0.24 -0.68 16.26
N GLY A 507 1.34 0.08 16.31
CA GLY A 507 1.32 1.52 16.16
C GLY A 507 0.37 2.19 17.15
N LEU A 508 -0.51 3.08 16.70
CA LEU A 508 -1.49 3.74 17.58
C LEU A 508 -2.44 2.75 18.29
N ALA A 509 -2.67 1.57 17.71
CA ALA A 509 -3.52 0.54 18.29
C ALA A 509 -2.80 -0.37 19.30
N ALA A 510 -1.47 -0.22 19.47
CA ALA A 510 -0.69 -1.00 20.42
C ALA A 510 -1.22 -0.87 21.85
N THR A 511 -1.11 -1.94 22.64
CA THR A 511 -1.50 -1.87 24.07
C THR A 511 -0.44 -1.19 24.91
N ASP A 512 0.83 -1.31 24.53
CA ASP A 512 1.96 -0.62 25.13
C ASP A 512 2.07 0.80 24.57
N LEU A 513 2.13 1.79 25.47
CA LEU A 513 2.32 3.20 25.13
C LEU A 513 3.69 3.45 24.50
N GLN A 514 4.72 2.69 24.87
CA GLN A 514 6.05 2.83 24.28
C GLN A 514 6.07 2.44 22.80
N GLU A 515 5.27 1.45 22.37
CA GLU A 515 5.09 1.13 20.95
C GLU A 515 4.33 2.22 20.19
N ARG A 516 3.47 3.00 20.85
CA ARG A 516 2.75 4.11 20.21
C ARG A 516 3.64 5.32 19.95
N LEU A 517 4.62 5.56 20.84
CA LEU A 517 5.41 6.79 20.87
C LEU A 517 6.07 7.15 19.52
N PRO A 518 6.75 6.24 18.78
CA PRO A 518 7.35 6.58 17.49
C PRO A 518 6.34 7.19 16.50
N HIS A 519 5.10 6.68 16.50
CA HIS A 519 4.04 7.15 15.62
C HIS A 519 3.49 8.50 16.06
N LEU A 520 3.36 8.73 17.37
CA LEU A 520 2.99 10.02 17.94
C LEU A 520 4.04 11.10 17.63
N LEU A 521 5.31 10.74 17.64
CA LEU A 521 6.40 11.62 17.21
C LEU A 521 6.34 11.89 15.70
N GLY A 522 5.92 10.92 14.89
CA GLY A 522 5.57 11.11 13.47
C GLY A 522 4.48 12.17 13.29
N PHE A 523 3.38 12.07 14.05
CA PHE A 523 2.33 13.09 14.06
C PHE A 523 2.86 14.45 14.48
N ALA A 524 3.72 14.52 15.50
CA ALA A 524 4.31 15.76 15.95
C ALA A 524 5.17 16.43 14.86
N THR A 525 5.85 15.66 14.01
CA THR A 525 6.60 16.20 12.87
C THR A 525 5.69 16.92 11.87
N ILE A 526 4.61 16.28 11.43
CA ILE A 526 3.71 16.87 10.42
C ILE A 526 2.84 17.99 11.01
N MET A 527 2.36 17.85 12.26
CA MET A 527 1.49 18.83 12.92
C MET A 527 2.16 20.19 13.15
N LYS A 528 3.48 20.23 13.35
CA LYS A 528 4.23 21.50 13.43
C LYS A 528 4.08 22.33 12.15
N LYS A 529 3.94 21.68 11.00
CA LYS A 529 3.78 22.33 9.69
C LYS A 529 2.38 22.90 9.49
N TRP A 530 1.40 22.48 10.31
CA TRP A 530 0.00 22.92 10.23
C TRP A 530 -0.26 24.26 10.93
N ALA A 531 0.78 24.89 11.49
CA ALA A 531 0.68 26.14 12.27
C ALA A 531 -0.04 27.29 11.55
N VAL A 532 -0.09 27.25 10.20
CA VAL A 532 -0.85 28.20 9.37
C VAL A 532 -2.35 28.17 9.67
N ARG A 533 -2.90 27.02 10.08
CA ARG A 533 -4.33 26.83 10.34
C ARG A 533 -4.70 27.02 11.80
N ARG A 534 -3.90 26.43 12.69
CA ARG A 534 -4.10 26.49 14.14
C ARG A 534 -2.74 26.42 14.82
N PRO A 535 -2.49 27.21 15.87
CA PRO A 535 -1.25 27.09 16.65
C PRO A 535 -1.05 25.65 17.13
N CYS A 536 0.15 25.12 16.89
CA CYS A 536 0.53 23.79 17.35
C CYS A 536 0.70 23.81 18.88
N PRO A 537 0.05 22.90 19.64
CA PRO A 537 0.23 22.79 21.08
C PRO A 537 1.70 22.67 21.48
N THR A 538 2.10 23.29 22.59
CA THR A 538 3.50 23.36 23.03
C THR A 538 4.13 21.99 23.22
N LEU A 539 3.40 21.01 23.74
CA LEU A 539 3.90 19.65 23.91
C LEU A 539 4.23 18.99 22.57
N ILE A 540 3.36 19.15 21.56
CA ILE A 540 3.60 18.65 20.21
C ILE A 540 4.78 19.38 19.56
N ALA A 541 4.84 20.71 19.69
CA ALA A 541 5.91 21.54 19.14
C ALA A 541 7.30 21.16 19.68
N ARG A 542 7.38 20.72 20.93
CA ARG A 542 8.62 20.38 21.63
C ARG A 542 8.87 18.88 21.80
N ALA A 543 8.03 18.02 21.20
CA ALA A 543 8.09 16.57 21.41
C ALA A 543 9.47 15.94 21.11
N HIS A 544 10.18 16.46 20.11
CA HIS A 544 11.51 15.96 19.71
C HIS A 544 12.67 16.50 20.58
N GLU A 545 12.41 17.42 21.51
CA GLU A 545 13.43 17.92 22.45
C GLU A 545 13.63 16.95 23.64
N ALA A 546 12.64 16.11 23.92
CA ALA A 546 12.70 15.14 25.00
C ALA A 546 13.57 13.93 24.61
N THR A 547 14.59 13.65 25.41
CA THR A 547 15.44 12.46 25.25
C THR A 547 14.86 11.21 25.92
N THR A 548 13.91 11.38 26.83
CA THR A 548 13.21 10.29 27.54
C THR A 548 11.73 10.64 27.71
N TRP A 549 10.87 9.63 27.67
CA TRP A 549 9.42 9.76 27.78
C TRP A 549 8.86 8.83 28.86
N ARG A 550 8.16 9.41 29.83
CA ARG A 550 7.40 8.66 30.84
C ARG A 550 6.01 8.30 30.31
N LEU A 551 5.41 7.23 30.84
CA LEU A 551 4.12 6.73 30.36
C LEU A 551 3.01 7.80 30.39
N ASN A 552 2.93 8.59 31.46
CA ASN A 552 1.97 9.69 31.59
C ASN A 552 2.20 10.83 30.57
N GLU A 553 3.45 11.07 30.18
CA GLU A 553 3.79 12.07 29.15
C GLU A 553 3.36 11.58 27.76
N ILE A 554 3.49 10.27 27.49
CA ILE A 554 3.02 9.66 26.25
C ILE A 554 1.50 9.73 26.13
N GLU A 555 0.76 9.44 27.22
CA GLU A 555 -0.71 9.57 27.25
C GLU A 555 -1.18 11.00 26.99
N GLU A 556 -0.50 11.98 27.59
CA GLU A 556 -0.81 13.40 27.37
C GLU A 556 -0.46 13.82 25.93
N LEU A 557 0.67 13.36 25.39
CA LEU A 557 1.01 13.58 23.99
C LEU A 557 -0.06 13.00 23.06
N GLU A 558 -0.47 11.74 23.26
CA GLU A 558 -1.51 11.10 22.45
C GLU A 558 -2.82 11.88 22.48
N THR A 559 -3.22 12.34 23.68
CA THR A 559 -4.43 13.14 23.86
C THR A 559 -4.34 14.47 23.11
N GLN A 560 -3.20 15.17 23.16
CA GLN A 560 -3.01 16.42 22.45
C GLN A 560 -2.95 16.22 20.93
N VAL A 561 -2.25 15.18 20.46
CA VAL A 561 -2.19 14.80 19.04
C VAL A 561 -3.60 14.54 18.51
N ALA A 562 -4.38 13.68 19.19
CA ALA A 562 -5.73 13.34 18.78
C ALA A 562 -6.64 14.57 18.71
N ARG A 563 -6.66 15.41 19.76
CA ARG A 563 -7.45 16.65 19.80
C ARG A 563 -7.05 17.64 18.72
N HIS A 564 -5.75 17.81 18.51
CA HIS A 564 -5.25 18.75 17.51
C HIS A 564 -5.60 18.27 16.10
N TYR A 565 -5.44 16.97 15.80
CA TYR A 565 -5.85 16.38 14.52
C TYR A 565 -7.33 16.57 14.25
N THR A 566 -8.20 16.09 15.14
CA THR A 566 -9.65 16.07 14.90
C THR A 566 -10.20 17.47 14.70
N GLN A 567 -9.69 18.45 15.45
CA GLN A 567 -10.07 19.84 15.31
C GLN A 567 -9.56 20.46 14.01
N CYS A 568 -8.27 20.31 13.69
CA CYS A 568 -7.70 20.84 12.44
C CYS A 568 -8.38 20.21 11.21
N PHE A 569 -8.70 18.92 11.28
CA PHE A 569 -9.44 18.22 10.25
C PHE A 569 -10.87 18.77 10.10
N TYR A 570 -11.58 19.03 11.20
CA TYR A 570 -12.91 19.64 11.16
C TYR A 570 -12.87 21.05 10.58
N ASP A 571 -11.93 21.89 11.04
CA ASP A 571 -11.75 23.28 10.60
C ASP A 571 -11.53 23.36 9.06
N HIS A 572 -10.89 22.33 8.48
CA HIS A 572 -10.65 22.21 7.05
C HIS A 572 -11.76 21.52 6.26
N SER A 573 -12.26 20.36 6.72
CA SER A 573 -13.15 19.50 5.94
C SER A 573 -14.64 19.76 6.20
N GLY A 574 -14.96 20.36 7.35
CA GLY A 574 -16.32 20.55 7.84
C GLY A 574 -17.05 19.28 8.27
N ARG A 575 -16.34 18.16 8.46
CA ARG A 575 -16.92 16.90 8.97
C ARG A 575 -16.07 16.27 10.06
N ALA A 576 -16.69 15.37 10.82
CA ALA A 576 -15.98 14.47 11.72
C ALA A 576 -14.95 13.64 10.94
N ALA A 577 -13.73 13.55 11.47
CA ALA A 577 -12.70 12.65 10.97
C ALA A 577 -13.07 11.19 11.26
N VAL A 578 -12.66 10.27 10.39
CA VAL A 578 -12.62 8.85 10.76
C VAL A 578 -11.36 8.65 11.61
N VAL A 579 -11.51 8.11 12.81
CA VAL A 579 -10.42 7.96 13.79
C VAL A 579 -9.95 6.51 13.88
N PRO A 580 -8.70 6.24 14.29
CA PRO A 580 -8.17 4.89 14.41
C PRO A 580 -8.89 4.09 15.52
N LEU A 581 -8.97 2.78 15.30
CA LEU A 581 -9.61 1.79 16.18
C LEU A 581 -8.59 0.69 16.56
N ARG A 582 -8.96 -0.22 17.46
CA ARG A 582 -8.10 -1.34 17.91
C ARG A 582 -8.88 -2.65 18.10
N LEU A 583 -8.20 -3.80 17.97
CA LEU A 583 -8.79 -5.16 18.13
C LEU A 583 -8.11 -6.01 19.20
#